data_AF-A0A5C8Z583-F1
#
_entry.id   AF-A0A5C8Z583-F1
#
_cell.length_a   1.000
_cell.length_b   1.000
_cell.length_c   1.000
_cell.angle_alpha   90.00
_cell.angle_beta   90.00
_cell.angle_gamma   90.00
#
_symmetry.space_group_name_H-M   'P 1'
#
loop_
_entity.id
_entity.type
_entity.pdbx_description
1 polymer ?
#
loop_
_entity_poly.entity_id
_entity_poly.type
_entity_poly.pdbx_seq_one_letter_code
_entity_poly.pdbx_strand_id
1 'polypeptide(L)'
;MQTVNLKYFTPSEFRTWWPNMDDDLLYRLDAFREEIGRAIIVSPAAGALGRLGSGNSYHNVLTWGKVRAVDVMFPNATEDDLKGYYAVAVEYFGGVGVYPDWLPYAGFHLDNRDTSATWSGILVNDKQVYRGVSAAWA
;
A
#
# COMPACT_ATOMS: atom_id res chain seq x y z
N MET A 1 -9.40 22.05 0.44
CA MET A 1 -8.42 21.46 -0.50
C MET A 1 -7.30 20.83 0.31
N GLN A 2 -6.77 19.69 -0.11
CA GLN A 2 -5.65 19.04 0.56
C GLN A 2 -4.41 19.94 0.47
N THR A 3 -3.71 20.14 1.60
CA THR A 3 -2.57 21.09 1.71
C THR A 3 -1.23 20.38 1.93
N VAL A 4 -1.24 19.05 1.82
CA VAL A 4 -0.08 18.19 2.01
C VAL A 4 0.96 18.47 0.94
N ASN A 5 2.20 18.69 1.37
CA ASN A 5 3.36 18.87 0.49
C ASN A 5 4.24 17.62 0.58
N LEU A 6 4.26 16.83 -0.49
CA LEU A 6 5.01 15.57 -0.58
C LEU A 6 6.26 15.77 -1.43
N LYS A 7 7.38 15.17 -1.03
CA LYS A 7 8.66 15.28 -1.76
C LYS A 7 8.68 14.41 -3.01
N TYR A 8 8.05 13.24 -2.95
CA TYR A 8 8.21 12.21 -3.96
C TYR A 8 6.95 11.91 -4.75
N PHE A 9 5.77 12.25 -4.22
CA PHE A 9 4.49 11.97 -4.86
C PHE A 9 3.76 13.25 -5.26
N THR A 10 2.95 13.12 -6.31
CA THR A 10 2.11 14.18 -6.87
C THR A 10 0.63 13.86 -6.69
N PRO A 11 -0.25 14.87 -6.63
CA PRO A 11 -1.70 14.66 -6.55
C PRO A 11 -2.25 13.71 -7.64
N SER A 12 -1.69 13.77 -8.86
CA SER A 12 -2.13 12.95 -9.99
C SER A 12 -1.97 11.45 -9.76
N GLU A 13 -0.99 11.01 -8.97
CA GLU A 13 -0.77 9.59 -8.67
C GLU A 13 -1.89 8.99 -7.82
N PHE A 14 -2.58 9.84 -7.04
CA PHE A 14 -3.75 9.48 -6.25
C PHE A 14 -5.08 9.67 -7.01
N ARG A 15 -5.01 10.07 -8.28
CA ARG A 15 -6.16 10.14 -9.20
C ARG A 15 -7.34 10.92 -8.59
N THR A 16 -8.57 10.47 -8.84
CA THR A 16 -9.78 11.07 -8.28
C THR A 16 -9.85 11.01 -6.75
N TRP A 17 -9.02 10.19 -6.10
CA TRP A 17 -9.06 9.99 -4.67
C TRP A 17 -8.24 11.00 -3.90
N TRP A 18 -7.37 11.78 -4.56
CA TRP A 18 -6.53 12.80 -3.93
C TRP A 18 -7.29 13.58 -2.84
N PRO A 19 -8.43 14.26 -3.11
CA PRO A 19 -9.12 15.06 -2.08
C PRO A 19 -9.58 14.27 -0.83
N ASN A 20 -9.73 12.95 -0.97
CA ASN A 20 -10.19 12.03 0.06
C ASN A 20 -9.05 11.21 0.68
N MET A 21 -7.81 11.36 0.25
CA MET A 21 -6.68 10.71 0.90
C MET A 21 -6.55 11.21 2.35
N ASP A 22 -6.16 10.30 3.24
CA ASP A 22 -5.75 10.61 4.61
C ASP A 22 -4.36 11.28 4.59
N ASP A 23 -4.22 12.42 5.26
CA ASP A 23 -2.98 13.21 5.22
C ASP A 23 -1.81 12.46 5.90
N ASP A 24 -2.09 11.75 7.00
CA ASP A 24 -1.09 10.95 7.72
C ASP A 24 -0.60 9.78 6.84
N LEU A 25 -1.48 9.14 6.07
CA LEU A 25 -1.11 8.09 5.12
C LEU A 25 -0.16 8.62 4.05
N LEU A 26 -0.46 9.80 3.52
CA LEU A 26 0.37 10.43 2.50
C LEU A 26 1.78 10.76 3.02
N TYR A 27 1.88 11.33 4.22
CA TYR A 27 3.19 11.64 4.82
C TYR A 27 3.99 10.38 5.16
N ARG A 28 3.35 9.34 5.70
CA ARG A 28 4.00 8.05 5.96
C ARG A 28 4.49 7.39 4.67
N LEU A 29 3.70 7.45 3.60
CA LEU A 29 4.08 6.92 2.30
C LEU A 29 5.29 7.66 1.71
N ASP A 30 5.32 8.99 1.82
CA ASP A 30 6.45 9.82 1.35
C ASP A 30 7.73 9.56 2.15
N ALA A 31 7.62 9.47 3.48
CA ALA A 31 8.74 9.13 4.35
C ALA A 31 9.23 7.69 4.15
N PHE A 32 8.32 6.74 3.95
CA PHE A 32 8.67 5.37 3.60
C PHE A 32 9.45 5.31 2.28
N ARG A 33 9.00 6.05 1.25
CA ARG A 33 9.71 6.16 -0.02
C ARG A 33 11.11 6.77 0.14
N GLU A 34 11.24 7.78 0.99
CA GLU A 34 12.53 8.37 1.33
C GLU A 34 13.48 7.34 1.95
N GLU A 35 13.00 6.62 2.98
CA GLU A 35 13.79 5.68 3.76
C GLU A 35 14.30 4.51 2.92
N ILE A 36 13.44 3.91 2.08
CA ILE A 36 13.89 2.81 1.21
C ILE A 36 14.76 3.31 0.04
N GLY A 37 14.78 4.61 -0.24
CA GLY A 37 15.61 5.22 -1.29
C GLY A 37 15.28 4.78 -2.71
N ARG A 38 14.06 4.27 -2.94
CA ARG A 38 13.66 3.59 -4.18
C ARG A 38 12.34 4.12 -4.72
N ALA A 39 12.09 3.89 -6.00
CA ALA A 39 10.82 4.30 -6.61
C ALA A 39 9.67 3.44 -6.08
N ILE A 40 8.60 4.10 -5.67
CA ILE A 40 7.31 3.49 -5.34
C ILE A 40 6.29 4.04 -6.32
N ILE A 41 5.52 3.17 -6.94
CA ILE A 41 4.39 3.58 -7.78
C ILE A 41 3.08 3.19 -7.10
N VAL A 42 2.07 4.05 -7.18
CA VAL A 42 0.70 3.67 -6.80
C VAL A 42 0.19 2.65 -7.82
N SER A 43 -0.35 1.53 -7.36
CA SER A 43 -0.85 0.47 -8.24
C SER A 43 -1.91 1.01 -9.20
N PRO A 44 -1.84 0.66 -10.50
CA PRO A 44 -2.81 1.13 -11.49
C PRO A 44 -4.19 0.50 -11.31
N ALA A 45 -4.30 -0.59 -10.53
CA ALA A 45 -5.56 -1.28 -10.28
C ALA A 45 -6.63 -0.31 -9.77
N ALA A 46 -7.87 -0.51 -10.22
CA ALA A 46 -9.00 0.37 -9.85
C ALA A 46 -9.23 0.39 -8.32
N GLY A 47 -8.95 -0.72 -7.64
CA GLY A 47 -9.11 -0.87 -6.20
C GLY A 47 -7.92 -0.43 -5.35
N ALA A 48 -6.85 0.12 -5.94
CA ALA A 48 -5.59 0.43 -5.25
C ALA A 48 -5.67 1.62 -4.28
N LEU A 49 -6.71 2.44 -4.40
CA LEU A 49 -6.91 3.66 -3.63
C LEU A 49 -8.29 3.60 -2.98
N GLY A 50 -9.14 4.61 -3.11
CA GLY A 50 -10.45 4.57 -2.48
C GLY A 50 -11.39 3.56 -3.12
N ARG A 51 -12.34 3.11 -2.29
CA ARG A 51 -13.50 2.32 -2.69
C ARG A 51 -14.74 2.89 -2.02
N LEU A 52 -15.90 2.66 -2.65
CA LEU A 52 -17.21 2.95 -2.07
C LEU A 52 -17.91 1.62 -1.76
N GLY A 53 -18.58 1.54 -0.62
CA GLY A 53 -19.34 0.34 -0.23
C GLY A 53 -19.61 0.28 1.27
N SER A 54 -20.08 -0.87 1.75
CA SER A 54 -20.41 -1.12 3.16
C SER A 54 -19.36 -1.95 3.91
N GLY A 55 -18.22 -2.24 3.30
CA GLY A 55 -17.16 -3.04 3.92
C GLY A 55 -16.22 -2.25 4.83
N ASN A 56 -15.57 -2.92 5.78
CA ASN A 56 -14.62 -2.31 6.72
C ASN A 56 -13.18 -2.20 6.18
N SER A 57 -13.01 -2.24 4.86
CA SER A 57 -11.68 -2.04 4.24
C SER A 57 -11.18 -0.62 4.50
N TYR A 58 -9.89 -0.45 4.79
CA TYR A 58 -9.28 0.88 4.97
C TYR A 58 -9.22 1.72 3.67
N HIS A 59 -9.52 1.10 2.52
CA HIS A 59 -9.78 1.84 1.28
C HIS A 59 -11.16 2.55 1.29
N ASN A 60 -12.08 2.19 2.18
CA ASN A 60 -13.47 2.65 2.12
C ASN A 60 -13.68 4.04 2.73
N VAL A 61 -13.89 5.04 1.88
CA VAL A 61 -14.11 6.43 2.31
C VAL A 61 -15.42 6.59 3.07
N LEU A 62 -16.45 5.80 2.77
CA LEU A 62 -17.74 5.92 3.47
C LEU A 62 -17.66 5.41 4.91
N THR A 63 -16.76 4.45 5.19
CA THR A 63 -16.55 3.92 6.54
C THR A 63 -15.65 4.81 7.37
N TRP A 64 -14.56 5.31 6.77
CA TRP A 64 -13.48 5.98 7.51
C TRP A 64 -13.44 7.50 7.32
N GLY A 65 -14.30 8.06 6.46
CA GLY A 65 -14.29 9.47 6.04
C GLY A 65 -13.16 9.84 5.07
N LYS A 66 -12.11 9.01 5.00
CA LYS A 66 -10.91 9.17 4.18
C LYS A 66 -10.43 7.82 3.63
N VAL A 67 -9.63 7.85 2.58
CA VAL A 67 -8.86 6.70 2.09
C VAL A 67 -7.67 6.52 3.03
N ARG A 68 -7.69 5.47 3.86
CA ARG A 68 -6.63 5.15 4.83
C ARG A 68 -5.73 4.00 4.38
N ALA A 69 -5.88 3.53 3.13
CA ALA A 69 -5.06 2.47 2.54
C ALA A 69 -4.63 2.80 1.11
N VAL A 70 -3.47 2.28 0.71
CA VAL A 70 -2.91 2.41 -0.63
C VAL A 70 -2.22 1.11 -1.03
N ASP A 71 -2.49 0.64 -2.24
CA ASP A 71 -1.73 -0.43 -2.87
C ASP A 71 -0.60 0.20 -3.69
N VAL A 72 0.63 -0.20 -3.40
CA VAL A 72 1.84 0.29 -4.05
C VAL A 72 2.63 -0.85 -4.68
N MET A 73 3.45 -0.54 -5.67
CA MET A 73 4.29 -1.49 -6.39
C MET A 73 5.73 -0.99 -6.47
N PHE A 74 6.66 -1.92 -6.58
CA PHE A 74 8.11 -1.66 -6.57
C PHE A 74 8.74 -2.14 -7.88
N PRO A 75 8.95 -1.26 -8.87
CA PRO A 75 9.56 -1.62 -10.14
C PRO A 75 10.96 -2.22 -9.95
N ASN A 76 11.19 -3.39 -10.54
CA ASN A 76 12.47 -4.11 -10.52
C ASN A 76 12.97 -4.54 -9.13
N ALA A 77 12.08 -4.60 -8.13
CA ALA A 77 12.46 -5.13 -6.82
C ALA A 77 12.70 -6.64 -6.89
N THR A 78 13.82 -7.08 -6.34
CA THR A 78 14.08 -8.50 -6.06
C THR A 78 13.33 -8.96 -4.81
N GLU A 79 13.29 -10.26 -4.53
CA GLU A 79 12.70 -10.77 -3.30
C GLU A 79 13.40 -10.22 -2.04
N ASP A 80 14.74 -10.12 -2.07
CA ASP A 80 15.51 -9.56 -0.95
C ASP A 80 15.22 -8.06 -0.75
N ASP A 81 15.02 -7.31 -1.84
CA ASP A 81 14.55 -5.93 -1.76
C ASP A 81 13.18 -5.86 -1.09
N LEU A 82 12.23 -6.73 -1.47
CA LEU A 82 10.89 -6.76 -0.86
C LEU A 82 10.95 -7.10 0.63
N LYS A 83 11.82 -8.02 1.06
CA LYS A 83 12.03 -8.32 2.49
C LYS A 83 12.54 -7.09 3.24
N GLY A 84 13.52 -6.38 2.66
CA GLY A 84 14.05 -5.14 3.22
C GLY A 84 12.99 -4.04 3.32
N TYR A 85 12.23 -3.82 2.25
CA TYR A 85 11.16 -2.82 2.22
C TYR A 85 10.04 -3.17 3.19
N TYR A 86 9.71 -4.46 3.35
CA TYR A 86 8.73 -4.93 4.33
C TYR A 86 9.17 -4.61 5.76
N ALA A 87 10.44 -4.89 6.10
CA ALA A 87 10.99 -4.60 7.42
C ALA A 87 10.92 -3.10 7.76
N VAL A 88 11.06 -2.22 6.77
CA VAL A 88 10.84 -0.78 6.95
C VAL A 88 9.35 -0.46 7.04
N ALA A 89 8.51 -0.99 6.15
CA ALA A 89 7.09 -0.66 6.06
C ALA A 89 6.33 -0.92 7.37
N VAL A 90 6.66 -1.98 8.11
CA VAL A 90 5.99 -2.29 9.39
C VAL A 90 6.25 -1.25 10.50
N GLU A 91 7.28 -0.41 10.36
CA GLU A 91 7.55 0.71 11.27
C GLU A 91 6.68 1.93 10.96
N TYR A 92 6.20 2.05 9.71
CA TYR A 92 5.41 3.19 9.23
C TYR A 92 3.90 2.91 9.22
N PHE A 93 3.47 1.67 9.01
CA PHE A 93 2.07 1.33 8.78
C PHE A 93 1.58 0.26 9.75
N GLY A 94 0.34 0.38 10.22
CA GLY A 94 -0.27 -0.67 11.04
C GLY A 94 -0.66 -1.90 10.22
N GLY A 95 -1.06 -1.71 8.95
CA GLY A 95 -1.44 -2.77 8.04
C GLY A 95 -0.43 -2.91 6.90
N VAL A 96 0.23 -4.07 6.79
CA VAL A 96 1.17 -4.37 5.69
C VAL A 96 0.85 -5.73 5.07
N GLY A 97 0.32 -5.72 3.85
CA GLY A 97 0.10 -6.92 3.05
C GLY A 97 1.14 -7.05 1.95
N VAL A 98 1.83 -8.19 1.87
CA VAL A 98 2.85 -8.43 0.83
C VAL A 98 2.29 -9.23 -0.33
N TYR A 99 2.47 -8.74 -1.56
CA TYR A 99 1.99 -9.37 -2.79
C TYR A 99 3.12 -9.52 -3.80
N PRO A 100 3.90 -10.63 -3.73
CA PRO A 100 5.03 -10.84 -4.63
C PRO A 100 4.58 -11.10 -6.08
N ASP A 101 3.38 -11.65 -6.26
CA ASP A 101 2.86 -12.07 -7.56
C ASP A 101 2.00 -11.00 -8.27
N TRP A 102 1.90 -9.80 -7.71
CA TRP A 102 1.19 -8.70 -8.37
C TRP A 102 1.87 -8.30 -9.68
N LEU A 103 1.05 -7.86 -10.63
CA LEU A 103 1.49 -7.38 -11.94
C LEU A 103 1.11 -5.90 -12.11
N PRO A 104 1.96 -5.08 -12.78
CA PRO A 104 3.20 -5.46 -13.47
C PRO A 104 4.41 -5.70 -12.55
N TYR A 105 4.32 -5.34 -11.27
CA TYR A 105 5.38 -5.56 -10.30
C TYR A 105 4.81 -6.03 -8.96
N ALA A 106 5.64 -6.73 -8.19
CA ALA A 106 5.39 -7.01 -6.80
C ALA A 106 5.12 -5.71 -6.02
N GLY A 107 4.32 -5.82 -4.97
CA GLY A 107 3.82 -4.66 -4.27
C GLY A 107 3.30 -4.95 -2.88
N PHE A 108 2.97 -3.88 -2.16
CA PHE A 108 2.38 -3.94 -0.83
C PHE A 108 1.01 -3.27 -0.81
N HIS A 109 0.12 -3.82 -0.01
CA HIS A 109 -0.98 -3.07 0.60
C HIS A 109 -0.44 -2.38 1.85
N LEU A 110 -0.68 -1.08 2.00
CA LEU A 110 -0.26 -0.28 3.15
C LEU A 110 -1.47 0.48 3.72
N ASP A 111 -1.70 0.42 5.03
CA ASP A 111 -2.76 1.20 5.68
C ASP A 111 -2.44 1.65 7.12
N ASN A 112 -3.09 2.76 7.51
CA ASN A 112 -2.86 3.44 8.79
C ASN A 112 -3.75 2.91 9.93
N ARG A 113 -4.11 1.62 9.95
CA ARG A 113 -4.83 1.06 11.10
C ARG A 113 -4.02 1.21 12.39
N ASP A 114 -4.73 1.22 13.52
CA ASP A 114 -4.10 1.43 14.83
C ASP A 114 -3.50 0.13 15.42
N THR A 115 -3.73 -1.02 14.78
CA THR A 115 -3.26 -2.34 15.21
C THR A 115 -2.22 -2.90 14.24
N SER A 116 -1.25 -3.66 14.74
CA SER A 116 -0.31 -4.37 13.86
C SER A 116 -1.01 -5.56 13.20
N ALA A 117 -1.04 -5.57 11.86
CA ALA A 117 -1.56 -6.65 11.06
C ALA A 117 -0.73 -6.84 9.80
N THR A 118 -0.20 -8.05 9.63
CA THR A 118 0.65 -8.40 8.48
C THR A 118 0.16 -9.67 7.82
N TRP A 119 0.15 -9.70 6.50
CA TRP A 119 -0.28 -10.86 5.71
C TRP A 119 0.44 -10.90 4.38
N SER A 120 0.19 -11.97 3.61
CA SER A 120 0.55 -12.02 2.20
C SER A 120 -0.64 -12.43 1.35
N GLY A 121 -0.62 -11.99 0.09
CA GLY A 121 -1.46 -12.53 -0.97
C GLY A 121 -0.57 -13.13 -2.05
N ILE A 122 -0.58 -14.46 -2.15
CA ILE A 122 0.23 -15.21 -3.12
C ILE A 122 -0.66 -15.91 -4.14
N LEU A 123 -0.15 -16.17 -5.34
CA LEU A 123 -0.85 -16.96 -6.35
C LEU A 123 -0.67 -18.46 -6.08
N VAL A 124 -1.80 -19.17 -5.97
CA VAL A 124 -1.86 -20.63 -5.92
C VAL A 124 -2.88 -21.07 -6.95
N ASN A 125 -2.44 -21.82 -7.97
CA ASN A 125 -3.28 -22.23 -9.11
C ASN A 125 -4.03 -21.04 -9.74
N ASP A 126 -3.29 -19.99 -10.08
CA ASP A 126 -3.79 -18.72 -10.68
C ASP A 126 -4.83 -17.97 -9.85
N LYS A 127 -4.96 -18.30 -8.56
CA LYS A 127 -5.86 -17.62 -7.63
C LYS A 127 -5.06 -17.01 -6.49
N GLN A 128 -5.33 -15.74 -6.21
CA GLN A 128 -4.78 -15.08 -5.05
C GLN A 128 -5.37 -15.69 -3.78
N VAL A 129 -4.50 -16.20 -2.91
CA VAL A 129 -4.85 -16.72 -1.59
C VAL A 129 -4.13 -15.93 -0.50
N TYR A 130 -4.84 -15.68 0.59
CA TYR A 130 -4.28 -14.94 1.73
C TYR A 130 -3.65 -15.89 2.74
N ARG A 131 -2.45 -15.56 3.21
CA ARG A 131 -1.65 -16.34 4.15
C ARG A 131 -0.94 -15.42 5.15
N GLY A 132 -0.26 -16.02 6.12
CA GLY A 132 0.69 -15.29 6.96
C GLY A 132 1.84 -14.75 6.10
N VAL A 133 2.41 -13.60 6.51
CA VAL A 133 3.40 -12.87 5.71
C VAL A 133 4.61 -13.71 5.30
N SER A 134 4.99 -14.71 6.11
CA SER A 134 6.08 -15.64 5.79
C SER A 134 5.90 -16.39 4.47
N ALA A 135 4.66 -16.57 4.01
CA ALA A 135 4.38 -17.23 2.74
C ALA A 135 4.73 -16.37 1.52
N ALA A 136 5.01 -15.06 1.68
CA ALA A 136 5.49 -14.22 0.57
C ALA A 136 6.94 -14.50 0.17
N TRP A 137 7.67 -15.29 0.97
CA TRP A 137 9.12 -15.52 0.86
C TRP A 137 9.47 -16.98 0.56
N ALA A 138 8.49 -17.78 0.16
CA ALA A 138 8.54 -19.24 0.13
C ALA A 138 8.74 -19.79 -1.29
#